data_AF-A0A239NLY4-F1
#
_entry.id   AF-A0A239NLY4-F1
#
_cell.length_a   1.000
_cell.length_b   1.000
_cell.length_c   1.000
_cell.angle_alpha   90.00
_cell.angle_beta   90.00
_cell.angle_gamma   90.00
#
_symmetry.space_group_name_H-M   'P 1'
#
loop_
_entity.id
_entity.type
_entity.pdbx_description
1 polymer ?
#
loop_
_entity_poly.entity_id
_entity_poly.type
_entity_poly.pdbx_seq_one_letter_code
_entity_poly.pdbx_strand_id
1 'polypeptide(L)'
;MIDDIVGDGQHLACLIVGAAMERAHVDQRVVDRLRSTTGSLEIALYDLLAETQLRGQIAKDRDTHDLAAFLVTTLQGLRVMGAINGDRDALMRSAEVALRCLD
;
A
#
# COMPACT_ATOMS: atom_id res chain seq x y z
N MET A 1 -8.31 -8.46 -1.64
CA MET A 1 -7.02 -7.85 -1.24
C MET A 1 -6.27 -8.70 -0.23
N ILE A 2 -6.71 -8.81 1.03
CA ILE A 2 -6.01 -9.68 2.00
C ILE A 2 -6.13 -11.16 1.59
N ASP A 3 -7.29 -11.56 1.07
CA ASP A 3 -7.48 -12.89 0.49
C ASP A 3 -6.55 -13.15 -0.71
N ASP A 4 -6.20 -12.12 -1.49
CA ASP A 4 -5.22 -12.26 -2.59
C ASP A 4 -3.79 -12.36 -2.05
N ILE A 5 -3.50 -11.69 -0.93
CA ILE A 5 -2.21 -11.75 -0.24
C ILE A 5 -2.01 -13.12 0.43
N VAL A 6 -3.09 -13.76 0.91
CA VAL A 6 -3.05 -15.03 1.66
C VAL A 6 -3.32 -16.26 0.77
N GLY A 7 -4.19 -16.12 -0.23
CA GLY A 7 -4.72 -17.22 -1.04
C GLY A 7 -3.74 -17.80 -2.06
N ASP A 8 -2.68 -17.07 -2.42
CA ASP A 8 -1.63 -17.59 -3.28
C ASP A 8 -0.62 -18.44 -2.48
N GLY A 9 -1.01 -19.68 -2.21
CA GLY A 9 -0.10 -20.77 -1.85
C GLY A 9 0.97 -21.09 -2.91
N GLN A 10 1.08 -20.28 -3.97
CA GLN A 10 2.13 -20.30 -4.99
C GLN A 10 2.57 -18.86 -5.36
N HIS A 11 3.42 -18.26 -4.52
CA HIS A 11 4.49 -17.32 -4.90
C HIS A 11 4.24 -16.31 -6.06
N LEU A 12 3.16 -15.53 -6.06
CA LEU A 12 3.19 -14.23 -6.72
C LEU A 12 3.67 -13.18 -5.73
N ALA A 13 4.99 -13.17 -5.47
CA ALA A 13 5.63 -12.05 -4.80
C ALA A 13 5.22 -10.77 -5.52
N CYS A 14 4.70 -9.78 -4.79
CA CYS A 14 4.34 -8.50 -5.39
C CYS A 14 5.54 -7.97 -6.18
N LEU A 15 5.38 -7.80 -7.50
CA LEU A 15 6.49 -7.41 -8.39
C LEU A 15 7.17 -6.12 -7.93
N ILE A 16 6.40 -5.18 -7.35
CA ILE A 16 6.93 -3.93 -6.78
C ILE A 16 7.90 -4.23 -5.63
N VAL A 17 7.48 -5.07 -4.68
CA VAL A 17 8.28 -5.45 -3.52
C VAL A 17 9.52 -6.24 -3.93
N GLY A 18 9.34 -7.28 -4.77
CA GLY A 18 10.45 -8.12 -5.24
C GLY A 18 11.50 -7.30 -6.00
N ALA A 19 11.08 -6.51 -6.99
CA ALA A 19 12.00 -5.68 -7.75
C ALA A 19 12.69 -4.60 -6.90
N ALA A 20 12.00 -4.05 -5.88
CA ALA A 20 12.60 -3.12 -4.94
C ALA A 20 13.73 -3.78 -4.14
N MET A 21 13.53 -5.01 -3.65
CA MET A 21 14.54 -5.71 -2.85
C MET A 21 15.71 -6.23 -3.70
N GLU A 22 15.41 -6.78 -4.87
CA GLU A 22 16.42 -7.49 -5.69
C GLU A 22 17.22 -6.57 -6.61
N ARG A 23 16.62 -5.47 -7.10
CA ARG A 23 17.20 -4.71 -8.23
C ARG A 23 17.36 -3.20 -7.98
N ALA A 24 16.64 -2.60 -7.02
CA ALA A 24 16.70 -1.15 -6.82
C ALA A 24 18.11 -0.62 -6.45
N HIS A 25 18.95 -1.46 -5.85
CA HIS A 25 20.32 -1.08 -5.47
C HIS A 25 21.33 -1.10 -6.63
N VAL A 26 20.98 -1.69 -7.77
CA VAL A 26 21.89 -1.89 -8.92
C VAL A 26 21.34 -1.38 -10.26
N ASP A 27 20.04 -1.13 -10.37
CA ASP A 27 19.38 -0.80 -11.64
C ASP A 27 18.47 0.43 -11.50
N GLN A 28 18.97 1.58 -11.95
CA GLN A 28 18.26 2.85 -11.88
C GLN A 28 16.94 2.83 -12.68
N ARG A 29 16.86 2.07 -13.78
CA ARG A 29 15.62 1.98 -14.56
C ARG A 29 14.52 1.29 -13.77
N VAL A 30 14.89 0.30 -12.95
CA VAL A 30 13.95 -0.33 -12.01
C VAL A 30 13.48 0.67 -10.97
N VAL A 31 14.39 1.47 -10.38
CA VAL A 31 14.01 2.52 -9.42
C VAL A 31 13.02 3.51 -10.02
N ASP A 32 13.28 4.00 -11.22
CA ASP A 32 12.41 4.98 -11.89
C ASP A 32 11.04 4.37 -12.21
N ARG A 33 11.01 3.10 -12.64
CA ARG A 33 9.75 2.39 -12.90
C ARG A 33 8.96 2.16 -11.62
N LEU A 34 9.62 1.78 -10.53
CA LEU A 34 8.99 1.60 -9.23
C LEU A 34 8.41 2.92 -8.72
N ARG A 35 9.19 4.01 -8.74
CA ARG A 35 8.72 5.36 -8.36
C ARG A 35 7.51 5.81 -9.16
N SER A 36 7.54 5.64 -10.48
CA SER A 36 6.40 5.98 -11.33
C SER A 36 5.16 5.15 -11.00
N THR A 37 5.34 3.85 -10.73
CA THR A 37 4.23 2.93 -10.42
C THR A 37 3.62 3.23 -9.06
N THR A 38 4.45 3.40 -8.01
CA THR A 38 3.97 3.71 -6.66
C THR A 38 3.39 5.11 -6.59
N GLY A 39 3.99 6.09 -7.28
CA GLY A 39 3.48 7.45 -7.36
C GLY A 39 2.11 7.53 -8.06
N SER A 40 1.88 6.70 -9.08
CA SER A 40 0.55 6.62 -9.72
C SER A 40 -0.52 6.10 -8.76
N LEU A 41 -0.17 5.13 -7.90
CA LEU A 41 -1.07 4.61 -6.86
C LEU A 41 -1.34 5.65 -5.78
N GLU A 42 -0.31 6.40 -5.37
CA GLU A 42 -0.41 7.47 -4.39
C GLU A 42 -1.33 8.60 -4.89
N ILE A 43 -1.19 9.03 -6.15
CA ILE A 43 -2.07 10.04 -6.77
C ILE A 43 -3.53 9.55 -6.78
N ALA A 44 -3.77 8.30 -7.18
CA ALA A 44 -5.13 7.76 -7.23
C ALA A 44 -5.78 7.71 -5.83
N LEU A 45 -5.00 7.39 -4.80
CA LEU A 45 -5.48 7.41 -3.41
C LEU A 45 -5.69 8.84 -2.92
N TYR A 46 -4.79 9.77 -3.24
CA TYR A 46 -4.95 11.18 -2.93
C TYR A 46 -6.26 11.74 -3.48
N ASP A 47 -6.55 11.51 -4.78
CA ASP A 47 -7.76 12.02 -5.42
C ASP A 47 -9.03 11.51 -4.71
N LEU A 48 -9.05 10.22 -4.37
CA LEU A 48 -10.15 9.59 -3.63
C LEU A 48 -10.30 10.16 -2.22
N LEU A 49 -9.19 10.33 -1.49
CA LEU A 49 -9.19 10.86 -0.13
C LEU A 49 -9.61 12.33 -0.10
N ALA A 50 -9.13 13.13 -1.05
CA ALA A 50 -9.50 14.54 -1.20
C ALA A 50 -10.99 14.69 -1.48
N GLU A 51 -11.55 13.88 -2.39
CA GLU A 51 -12.99 13.85 -2.64
C GLU A 51 -13.78 13.48 -1.39
N THR A 52 -13.31 12.47 -0.65
CA THR A 52 -13.96 11.96 0.57
C THR A 52 -13.92 12.98 1.72
N GLN A 53 -12.83 13.72 1.86
CA GLN A 53 -12.69 14.82 2.82
C GLN A 53 -13.60 16.00 2.48
N LEU A 54 -13.79 16.32 1.19
CA LEU A 54 -14.76 17.34 0.76
C LEU A 54 -16.20 16.95 1.13
N ARG A 55 -16.51 15.65 1.13
CA ARG A 55 -17.80 15.10 1.58
C ARG A 55 -17.95 15.04 3.10
N GLY A 56 -16.91 15.40 3.86
CA GLY A 56 -16.92 15.44 5.32
C GLY A 56 -16.81 14.07 5.99
N GLN A 57 -16.36 13.04 5.25
CA GLN A 57 -16.18 11.69 5.78
C GLN A 57 -14.78 11.45 6.38
N ILE A 58 -13.84 12.37 6.11
CA ILE A 58 -12.48 12.39 6.69
C ILE A 58 -12.29 13.75 7.35
N ALA A 59 -11.66 13.76 8.53
CA ALA A 59 -11.39 14.97 9.28
C ALA A 59 -10.50 15.96 8.50
N LYS A 60 -10.83 17.27 8.56
CA LYS A 60 -10.19 18.30 7.73
C LYS A 60 -8.75 18.65 8.13
N ASP A 61 -8.36 18.29 9.34
CA ASP A 61 -7.02 18.48 9.91
C ASP A 61 -6.03 17.39 9.50
N ARG A 62 -6.51 16.33 8.82
CA ARG A 62 -5.67 15.31 8.20
C ARG A 62 -5.13 15.83 6.87
N ASP A 63 -3.84 15.64 6.63
CA ASP A 63 -3.25 15.86 5.31
C ASP A 63 -3.52 14.65 4.40
N THR A 64 -4.21 14.90 3.29
CA THR A 64 -4.60 13.86 2.33
C THR A 64 -3.40 13.22 1.63
N HIS A 65 -2.32 13.98 1.44
CA HIS A 65 -1.09 13.50 0.84
C HIS A 65 -0.37 12.53 1.79
N ASP A 66 -0.31 12.87 3.07
CA ASP A 66 0.28 11.99 4.10
C ASP A 66 -0.54 10.71 4.25
N LEU A 67 -1.88 10.80 4.24
CA LEU A 67 -2.75 9.63 4.28
C LEU A 67 -2.58 8.73 3.05
N ALA A 68 -2.48 9.30 1.85
CA ALA A 68 -2.24 8.54 0.62
C ALA A 68 -0.90 7.78 0.68
N ALA A 69 0.19 8.49 1.01
CA ALA A 69 1.51 7.90 1.18
C ALA A 69 1.53 6.79 2.25
N PHE A 70 0.84 7.01 3.37
CA PHE A 70 0.70 6.03 4.45
C PHE A 70 -0.02 4.76 3.98
N LEU A 71 -1.12 4.90 3.26
CA LEU A 71 -1.88 3.75 2.74
C LEU A 71 -1.07 2.96 1.70
N VAL A 72 -0.37 3.63 0.78
CA VAL A 72 0.53 2.96 -0.18
C VAL A 72 1.62 2.17 0.54
N THR A 73 2.24 2.78 1.56
CA THR A 73 3.30 2.16 2.36
C THR A 73 2.76 0.94 3.11
N THR A 74 1.61 1.09 3.76
CA THR A 74 0.94 0.01 4.50
C THR A 74 0.60 -1.16 3.57
N LEU A 75 0.10 -0.88 2.37
CA LEU A 75 -0.22 -1.91 1.39
C LEU A 75 1.02 -2.73 0.99
N GLN A 76 2.17 -2.08 0.77
CA GLN A 76 3.41 -2.82 0.48
C GLN A 76 3.88 -3.62 1.69
N GLY A 77 3.75 -3.08 2.90
CA GLY A 77 4.05 -3.79 4.15
C GLY A 77 3.20 -5.06 4.30
N LEU A 78 1.90 -4.97 4.07
CA LEU A 78 0.99 -6.14 4.12
C LEU A 78 1.37 -7.23 3.11
N ARG A 79 1.81 -6.86 1.91
CA ARG A 79 2.29 -7.81 0.89
C ARG A 79 3.56 -8.52 1.33
N VAL A 80 4.50 -7.80 1.95
CA VAL A 80 5.71 -8.39 2.54
C VAL A 80 5.34 -9.34 3.67
N MET A 81 4.49 -8.89 4.60
CA MET A 81 4.12 -9.68 5.77
C MET A 81 3.32 -10.93 5.39
N GLY A 82 2.44 -10.86 4.39
CA GLY A 82 1.72 -12.02 3.89
C GLY A 82 2.61 -13.08 3.25
N ALA A 83 3.72 -12.66 2.61
CA ALA A 83 4.72 -13.59 2.10
C ALA A 83 5.51 -14.31 3.21
N ILE A 84 5.58 -13.72 4.42
CA ILE A 84 6.24 -14.31 5.59
C ILE A 84 5.26 -15.19 6.39
N ASN A 85 4.06 -14.67 6.65
CA ASN A 85 3.01 -15.29 7.44
C ASN A 85 1.64 -15.00 6.82
N GLY A 86 1.02 -16.03 6.24
CA GLY A 86 -0.33 -15.96 5.65
C GLY A 86 -1.48 -15.93 6.68
N ASP A 87 -1.24 -15.54 7.93
CA ASP A 87 -2.31 -15.33 8.91
C ASP A 87 -3.19 -14.16 8.47
N ARG A 88 -4.29 -14.52 7.80
CA ARG A 88 -5.31 -13.60 7.30
C ARG A 88 -5.83 -12.65 8.35
N ASP A 89 -6.10 -13.15 9.55
CA ASP A 89 -6.72 -12.35 10.60
C ASP A 89 -5.73 -11.33 11.16
N ALA A 90 -4.45 -11.70 11.27
CA ALA A 90 -3.39 -10.75 11.63
C ALA A 90 -3.24 -9.63 10.58
N LEU A 91 -3.20 -9.98 9.30
CA LEU A 91 -3.10 -9.00 8.22
C LEU A 91 -4.36 -8.11 8.13
N MET A 92 -5.54 -8.68 8.37
CA MET A 92 -6.79 -7.92 8.41
C MET A 92 -6.79 -6.90 9.54
N ARG A 93 -6.37 -7.29 10.75
CA ARG A 93 -6.26 -6.36 11.89
C ARG A 93 -5.34 -5.17 11.56
N SER A 94 -4.22 -5.40 10.88
CA SER A 94 -3.32 -4.33 10.43
C SER A 94 -3.98 -3.42 9.41
N ALA A 95 -4.72 -3.97 8.44
CA ALA A 95 -5.47 -3.17 7.47
C ALA A 95 -6.56 -2.31 8.13
N GLU A 96 -7.29 -2.88 9.10
CA GLU A 96 -8.30 -2.15 9.87
C GLU A 96 -7.70 -1.00 10.69
N VAL A 97 -6.53 -1.20 11.31
CA VAL A 97 -5.81 -0.12 12.01
C VAL A 97 -5.50 1.02 11.05
N ALA A 98 -5.00 0.70 9.85
CA ALA A 98 -4.65 1.72 8.87
C ALA A 98 -5.89 2.49 8.38
N LEU A 99 -7.03 1.82 8.22
CA LEU A 99 -8.28 2.47 7.84
C LEU A 99 -8.83 3.39 8.95
N ARG A 100 -8.65 3.04 10.23
CA ARG A 100 -8.98 3.94 11.35
C ARG A 100 -8.15 5.22 11.40
N CYS A 101 -7.04 5.29 10.67
CA CYS A 101 -6.30 6.55 10.53
C CYS A 101 -7.02 7.57 9.62
N LEU A 102 -8.06 7.15 8.89
CA LEU A 102 -8.90 8.01 8.06
C LEU A 102 -10.05 8.66 8.84
N ASP A 103 -10.36 8.15 10.03
CA ASP A 103 -11.33 8.73 10.96
C ASP A 103 -10.75 10.00 11.64
#